data_AF-A0A521CC18-F1
#
_entry.id   AF-A0A521CC18-F1
#
_cell.length_a   1.000
_cell.length_b   1.000
_cell.length_c   1.000
_cell.angle_alpha   90.00
_cell.angle_beta   90.00
_cell.angle_gamma   90.00
#
_symmetry.space_group_name_H-M   'P 1'
#
loop_
_entity.id
_entity.type
_entity.pdbx_description
1 polymer ?
#
loop_
_entity_poly.entity_id
_entity_poly.type
_entity_poly.pdbx_seq_one_letter_code
_entity_poly.pdbx_strand_id
1 'polypeptide(L)'
;MEKEVHEQYEYARRRLRQKKVLYFHFVLFLLGSLFLFIANRFFGFGQGTSQNWCIWGITIWLFLFILHFIKVYITDRFMNKKWEREQIDRLVALQQKRISQLESSINEENENKI
;
A
#
# COMPACT_ATOMS: atom_id res chain seq x y z
N MET A 1 5.88 28.65 -10.66
CA MET A 1 4.59 28.10 -11.12
C MET A 1 4.70 26.72 -11.76
N GLU A 2 5.15 26.54 -13.02
CA GLU A 2 5.10 25.21 -13.67
C GLU A 2 6.01 24.15 -13.01
N LYS A 3 7.21 24.56 -12.56
CA LYS A 3 8.14 23.68 -11.83
C LYS A 3 7.62 23.25 -10.46
N GLU A 4 6.97 24.14 -9.72
CA GLU A 4 6.44 23.86 -8.38
C GLU A 4 5.26 22.87 -8.44
N VAL A 5 4.37 23.04 -9.42
CA VAL A 5 3.26 22.09 -9.64
C VAL A 5 3.79 20.71 -9.99
N HIS A 6 4.83 20.65 -10.83
CA HIS A 6 5.48 19.39 -11.17
C HIS A 6 6.12 18.70 -9.95
N GLU A 7 6.79 19.46 -9.08
CA GLU A 7 7.39 18.93 -7.85
C GLU A 7 6.35 18.42 -6.85
N GLN A 8 5.25 19.15 -6.66
CA GLN A 8 4.14 18.71 -5.80
C GLN A 8 3.54 17.39 -6.30
N TYR A 9 3.34 17.27 -7.62
CA TYR A 9 2.86 16.05 -8.26
C TYR A 9 3.83 14.88 -8.05
N GLU A 10 5.13 15.07 -8.30
CA GLU A 10 6.14 14.03 -8.12
C GLU A 10 6.30 13.61 -6.64
N TYR A 11 6.11 14.55 -5.70
CA TYR A 11 6.05 14.23 -4.27
C TYR A 11 4.83 13.36 -3.94
N ALA A 12 3.63 13.77 -4.38
CA ALA A 12 2.39 13.02 -4.15
C ALA A 12 2.48 11.59 -4.73
N ARG A 13 3.04 11.47 -5.93
CA ARG A 13 3.28 10.19 -6.61
C ARG A 13 4.23 9.28 -5.83
N ARG A 14 5.36 9.81 -5.33
CA ARG A 14 6.30 9.03 -4.49
C ARG A 14 5.64 8.52 -3.22
N ARG A 15 4.83 9.35 -2.54
CA ARG A 15 4.10 8.96 -1.33
C ARG A 15 3.07 7.87 -1.60
N LEU A 16 2.36 7.95 -2.73
CA LEU A 16 1.43 6.91 -3.17
C LEU A 16 2.13 5.58 -3.36
N ARG A 17 3.29 5.56 -4.04
CA ARG A 17 4.07 4.32 -4.27
C ARG A 17 4.47 3.66 -2.95
N GLN A 18 4.88 4.43 -1.94
CA GLN A 18 5.19 3.91 -0.61
C GLN A 18 3.97 3.24 0.04
N LYS A 19 2.79 3.88 -0.04
CA LYS A 19 1.54 3.30 0.48
C LYS A 19 1.17 2.00 -0.25
N LYS A 20 1.40 1.92 -1.56
CA LYS A 20 1.17 0.68 -2.35
C LYS A 20 2.02 -0.48 -1.83
N VAL A 21 3.31 -0.22 -1.63
CA VAL A 21 4.26 -1.24 -1.16
C VAL A 21 3.92 -1.68 0.27
N LEU A 22 3.57 -0.74 1.15
CA LEU A 22 3.17 -1.06 2.51
C LEU A 22 1.90 -1.93 2.53
N TYR A 23 0.90 -1.59 1.72
CA TYR A 23 -0.33 -2.38 1.61
C TYR A 23 -0.06 -3.80 1.11
N PHE A 24 0.81 -3.93 0.09
CA PHE A 24 1.24 -5.25 -0.39
C PHE A 24 1.92 -6.06 0.72
N HIS A 25 2.85 -5.46 1.48
CA HIS A 25 3.49 -6.14 2.61
C HIS A 25 2.50 -6.52 3.70
N PHE A 26 1.53 -5.66 4.00
CA PHE A 26 0.50 -5.94 5.00
C PHE A 26 -0.39 -7.12 4.60
N VAL A 27 -0.85 -7.16 3.35
CA VAL A 27 -1.65 -8.26 2.81
C VAL A 27 -0.84 -9.56 2.77
N LEU A 28 0.42 -9.50 2.31
CA LEU A 28 1.35 -10.63 2.33
C LEU A 28 1.55 -11.17 3.74
N PHE A 29 1.75 -10.29 4.72
CA PHE A 29 1.95 -10.66 6.11
C PHE A 29 0.72 -11.35 6.72
N LEU A 30 -0.48 -10.79 6.51
CA LEU A 30 -1.72 -11.38 7.00
C LEU A 30 -1.98 -12.78 6.39
N LEU A 31 -1.84 -12.90 5.07
CA LEU A 31 -2.01 -14.19 4.39
C LEU A 31 -0.92 -15.18 4.76
N GLY A 32 0.33 -14.74 4.88
CA GLY A 32 1.45 -15.56 5.32
C GLY A 32 1.26 -16.07 6.74
N SER A 33 0.80 -15.22 7.65
CA SER A 33 0.46 -15.60 9.03
C SER A 33 -0.67 -16.62 9.05
N LEU A 34 -1.73 -16.40 8.29
CA LEU A 34 -2.85 -17.36 8.17
C LEU A 34 -2.39 -18.70 7.58
N PHE A 35 -1.55 -18.66 6.56
CA PHE A 35 -0.95 -19.85 5.95
C PHE A 35 -0.11 -20.63 6.96
N LEU A 36 0.78 -19.96 7.70
CA LEU A 36 1.60 -20.59 8.73
C LEU A 36 0.74 -21.17 9.86
N PHE A 37 -0.36 -20.50 10.23
CA PHE A 37 -1.31 -21.01 11.21
C PHE A 37 -2.00 -22.29 10.74
N ILE A 38 -2.50 -22.31 9.50
CA ILE A 38 -3.12 -23.49 8.88
C ILE A 38 -2.09 -24.62 8.77
N ALA A 39 -0.88 -24.32 8.29
CA ALA A 39 0.22 -25.27 8.20
C ALA A 39 0.50 -25.89 9.57
N ASN A 40 0.65 -25.07 10.61
CA ASN A 40 0.91 -25.55 11.97
C ASN A 40 -0.26 -26.36 12.56
N ARG A 41 -1.51 -26.01 12.25
CA ARG A 41 -2.72 -26.66 12.79
C ARG A 41 -3.04 -27.99 12.10
N PHE A 42 -2.91 -28.06 10.78
CA PHE A 42 -3.23 -29.25 9.99
C PHE A 42 -2.06 -30.22 9.86
N PHE A 43 -0.83 -29.72 9.79
CA PHE A 43 0.37 -30.54 9.63
C PHE A 43 1.10 -30.78 10.96
N GLY A 44 0.34 -30.90 12.06
CA GLY A 44 0.89 -31.09 13.41
C GLY A 44 2.15 -31.96 13.38
N PHE A 45 3.21 -31.47 14.02
CA PHE A 45 4.57 -32.06 14.08
C PHE A 45 4.64 -33.50 14.65
N GLY A 46 3.52 -34.21 14.75
CA GLY A 46 3.41 -35.58 15.23
C GLY A 46 3.21 -36.57 14.09
N GLN A 47 4.21 -37.45 13.94
CA GLN A 47 4.15 -38.77 13.31
C GLN A 47 4.09 -38.83 11.77
N GLY A 48 5.26 -39.03 11.13
CA GLY A 48 5.36 -39.56 9.76
C GLY A 48 5.94 -38.61 8.71
N THR A 49 7.05 -37.93 9.02
CA THR A 49 7.67 -36.89 8.17
C THR A 49 8.27 -37.39 6.85
N SER A 50 8.26 -38.69 6.57
CA SER A 50 8.87 -39.29 5.37
C SER A 50 7.95 -39.36 4.14
N GLN A 51 6.63 -39.20 4.26
CA GLN A 51 5.69 -39.50 3.16
C GLN A 51 5.09 -38.26 2.44
N ASN A 52 5.16 -37.06 3.05
CA ASN A 52 4.30 -35.93 2.64
C ASN A 52 5.01 -34.77 1.93
N TRP A 53 6.16 -35.00 1.30
CA TRP A 53 6.90 -33.97 0.56
C TRP A 53 6.05 -33.37 -0.58
N CYS A 54 5.30 -34.20 -1.31
CA CYS A 54 4.40 -33.73 -2.37
C CYS A 54 3.31 -32.79 -1.83
N ILE A 55 2.77 -33.08 -0.64
CA ILE A 55 1.74 -32.26 -0.02
C ILE A 55 2.35 -30.91 0.40
N TRP A 56 3.56 -30.90 0.95
CA TRP A 56 4.30 -29.67 1.26
C TRP A 56 4.57 -28.83 0.01
N GLY A 57 5.03 -29.47 -1.07
CA GLY A 57 5.26 -28.82 -2.35
C GLY A 57 3.98 -28.17 -2.89
N ILE A 58 2.87 -28.91 -2.94
CA ILE A 58 1.56 -28.41 -3.40
C ILE A 58 1.05 -27.29 -2.51
N THR A 59 1.22 -27.40 -1.18
CA THR A 59 0.75 -26.41 -0.20
C THR A 59 1.49 -25.09 -0.34
N ILE A 60 2.83 -25.13 -0.47
CA ILE A 60 3.64 -23.93 -0.77
C ILE A 60 3.25 -23.38 -2.14
N TRP A 61 3.02 -24.24 -3.13
CA TRP A 61 2.71 -23.76 -4.48
C TRP A 61 1.36 -23.03 -4.51
N LEU A 62 0.37 -23.60 -3.84
CA LEU A 62 -0.95 -22.99 -3.67
C LEU A 62 -0.88 -21.65 -2.94
N PHE A 63 -0.05 -21.55 -1.89
CA PHE A 63 0.17 -20.30 -1.17
C PHE A 63 0.73 -19.20 -2.07
N LEU A 64 1.78 -19.50 -2.84
CA LEU A 64 2.35 -18.55 -3.80
C LEU A 64 1.32 -18.19 -4.91
N PHE A 65 0.48 -19.14 -5.33
CA PHE A 65 -0.57 -18.87 -6.30
C PHE A 65 -1.65 -17.92 -5.75
N ILE A 66 -2.08 -18.11 -4.50
CA ILE A 66 -3.01 -17.19 -3.81
C ILE A 66 -2.40 -15.79 -3.70
N LEU A 67 -1.12 -15.70 -3.32
CA LEU A 67 -0.42 -14.41 -3.26
C LEU A 67 -0.35 -13.72 -4.63
N HIS A 68 -0.03 -14.48 -5.68
CA HIS A 68 -0.01 -13.96 -7.04
C HIS A 68 -1.39 -13.48 -7.48
N PHE A 69 -2.43 -14.26 -7.20
CA PHE A 69 -3.82 -13.92 -7.50
C PHE A 69 -4.22 -12.61 -6.82
N ILE A 70 -3.98 -12.47 -5.52
CA ILE A 70 -4.34 -11.26 -4.77
C ILE A 70 -3.54 -10.05 -5.26
N LYS A 71 -2.25 -10.22 -5.55
CA LYS A 71 -1.40 -9.16 -6.11
C LYS A 71 -1.97 -8.64 -7.44
N VAL A 72 -2.30 -9.52 -8.38
CA VAL A 72 -2.73 -9.13 -9.73
C VAL A 72 -4.21 -8.72 -9.78
N TYR A 73 -5.10 -9.45 -9.09
CA TYR A 73 -6.54 -9.21 -9.19
C TYR A 73 -7.08 -8.20 -8.19
N ILE A 74 -6.52 -8.10 -6.99
CA ILE A 74 -6.98 -7.15 -5.98
C ILE A 74 -6.09 -5.90 -6.01
N THR A 75 -4.80 -6.04 -5.73
CA THR A 75 -3.91 -4.87 -5.57
C THR A 75 -3.79 -4.06 -6.87
N ASP A 76 -3.54 -4.71 -8.00
CA ASP A 76 -3.40 -4.04 -9.30
C ASP A 76 -4.73 -3.47 -9.84
N ARG A 77 -5.85 -4.15 -9.61
CA ARG A 77 -7.19 -3.65 -9.99
C ARG A 77 -7.64 -2.48 -9.13
N PHE A 78 -7.46 -2.57 -7.81
CA PHE A 78 -7.84 -1.53 -6.87
C PHE A 78 -6.98 -0.28 -7.04
N MET A 79 -5.66 -0.45 -7.18
CA MET A 79 -4.72 0.65 -7.34
C MET A 79 -4.39 0.95 -8.81
N ASN A 80 -5.43 0.96 -9.66
CA ASN A 80 -5.26 1.29 -11.07
C ASN A 80 -4.84 2.76 -11.28
N LYS A 81 -4.54 3.12 -12.53
CA LYS A 81 -4.07 4.47 -12.90
C LYS A 81 -5.09 5.59 -12.64
N LYS A 82 -6.40 5.30 -12.66
CA LYS A 82 -7.44 6.27 -12.25
C LYS A 82 -7.41 6.51 -10.75
N TRP A 83 -7.35 5.46 -9.95
CA TRP A 83 -7.24 5.58 -8.49
C TRP A 83 -5.98 6.35 -8.08
N GLU A 84 -4.85 6.10 -8.75
CA GLU A 84 -3.63 6.89 -8.52
C GLU A 84 -3.85 8.38 -8.78
N ARG A 85 -4.50 8.73 -9.90
CA ARG A 85 -4.77 10.13 -10.24
C ARG A 85 -5.70 10.80 -9.23
N GLU A 86 -6.81 10.17 -8.86
CA GLU A 86 -7.73 10.72 -7.85
C GLU A 86 -7.02 11.00 -6.52
N GLN A 87 -6.12 10.12 -6.11
CA GLN A 87 -5.36 10.28 -4.88
C GLN A 87 -4.32 11.40 -4.99
N ILE A 88 -3.65 11.55 -6.14
CA ILE A 88 -2.73 12.67 -6.38
C ILE A 88 -3.49 14.00 -6.39
N ASP A 89 -4.59 14.09 -7.13
CA ASP A 89 -5.41 15.31 -7.23
C ASP A 89 -5.93 15.73 -5.86
N ARG A 90 -6.35 14.76 -5.03
CA ARG A 90 -6.75 15.01 -3.64
C ARG A 90 -5.60 15.55 -2.79
N LEU A 91 -4.40 14.99 -2.95
CA LEU A 91 -3.19 15.43 -2.22
C LEU A 91 -2.77 16.84 -2.63
N VAL A 92 -2.76 17.14 -3.93
CA VAL A 92 -2.43 18.47 -4.47
C VAL A 92 -3.47 19.51 -4.00
N ALA A 93 -4.76 19.19 -4.06
CA ALA A 93 -5.81 20.07 -3.56
C ALA A 93 -5.66 20.39 -2.06
N LEU A 94 -5.27 19.40 -1.26
CA LEU A 94 -4.98 19.60 0.17
C LEU A 94 -3.74 20.48 0.39
N GLN A 95 -2.69 20.32 -0.42
CA GLN A 95 -1.50 21.16 -0.37
C GLN A 95 -1.84 22.62 -0.73
N GLN A 96 -2.59 22.83 -1.81
CA GLN A 96 -3.01 24.16 -2.23
C GLN A 96 -3.86 24.86 -1.15
N LYS A 97 -4.80 24.13 -0.53
CA LYS A 97 -5.61 24.65 0.58
C LYS A 97 -4.76 25.02 1.79
N ARG A 98 -3.71 24.24 2.09
CA ARG A 98 -2.79 24.53 3.20
C ARG A 98 -1.97 25.79 2.92
N ILE A 99 -1.52 25.97 1.68
CA ILE A 99 -0.79 27.18 1.25
C ILE A 99 -1.68 28.42 1.41
N SER A 100 -2.92 28.38 0.91
CA SER A 100 -3.83 29.53 1.03
C SER A 100 -4.16 29.89 2.49
N GLN A 101 -4.25 28.88 3.37
CA GLN A 101 -4.45 29.11 4.81
C GLN A 101 -3.22 29.72 5.48
N LEU A 102 -2.02 29.30 5.09
CA LEU A 102 -0.78 29.88 5.60
C LEU A 102 -0.62 31.33 5.12
N GLU A 103 -0.95 31.62 3.86
CA GLU A 103 -0.95 32.98 3.31
C GLU A 103 -1.92 33.89 4.06
N SER A 104 -3.15 33.43 4.35
CA SER A 104 -4.11 34.22 5.13
C SER A 104 -3.63 34.47 6.56
N SER A 105 -3.09 33.44 7.24
CA SER A 105 -2.58 33.59 8.60
C SER A 105 -1.36 34.52 8.68
N ILE A 106 -0.45 34.48 7.70
CA ILE A 106 0.69 35.40 7.64
C ILE A 106 0.21 36.85 7.41
N ASN A 107 -0.81 37.04 6.57
CA ASN A 107 -1.33 38.38 6.29
C ASN A 107 -2.05 38.96 7.53
N GLU A 108 -2.84 38.15 8.22
CA GLU A 108 -3.45 38.53 9.51
C GLU A 108 -2.40 38.83 10.60
N GLU A 109 -1.32 38.04 10.69
CA GLU A 109 -0.24 38.30 11.64
C GLU A 109 0.51 39.61 11.33
N ASN A 110 0.75 39.89 10.05
CA ASN A 110 1.39 41.14 9.63
C ASN A 110 0.48 42.36 9.84
N GLU A 111 -0.83 42.27 9.58
CA GLU A 111 -1.79 43.35 9.85
C GLU A 111 -1.92 43.66 11.35
N ASN A 112 -1.89 42.65 12.22
CA ASN A 112 -1.96 42.84 13.68
C ASN A 112 -0.65 43.39 14.29
N LYS A 113 0.44 43.43 13.53
CA LYS A 113 1.76 43.90 13.98
C LYS A 113 2.07 45.36 13.58
N ILE A 114 1.20 45.98 12.78
CA ILE A 114 1.20 47.39 12.38
C ILE A 114 0.25 48.17 13.30
#